data_AF-A0A2H0YMH1-F1
#
_entry.id   AF-A0A2H0YMH1-F1
#
_cell.length_a   1.000
_cell.length_b   1.000
_cell.length_c   1.000
_cell.angle_alpha   90.00
_cell.angle_beta   90.00
_cell.angle_gamma   90.00
#
_symmetry.space_group_name_H-M   'P 1'
#
loop_
_entity.id
_entity.type
_entity.pdbx_description
1 polymer ?
#
loop_
_entity_poly.entity_id
_entity_poly.type
_entity_poly.pdbx_seq_one_letter_code
_entity_poly.pdbx_strand_id
1 'polypeptide(L)' 'MSTITIPRKLNKEVKIFIVQAIYEILSEPDFGLKLSEKAQKRLRQALISKQKTISLSEIKKKYY' A
#
# COMPACT_ATOMS: atom_id res chain seq x y z
N MET A 1 27.38 -4.88 -28.22
CA MET A 1 27.22 -4.53 -26.80
C MET A 1 27.22 -3.01 -26.70
N SER A 2 26.04 -2.38 -26.62
CA SER A 2 25.93 -0.93 -26.50
C SER A 2 26.25 -0.52 -25.06
N THR A 3 27.33 0.25 -24.88
CA THR A 3 27.70 0.83 -23.58
C THR A 3 26.82 2.06 -23.34
N ILE A 4 25.97 1.98 -22.32
CA ILE A 4 25.15 3.11 -21.88
C ILE A 4 26.06 4.12 -21.18
N THR A 5 26.43 5.18 -21.88
CA THR A 5 27.25 6.27 -21.33
C THR A 5 26.33 7.17 -20.48
N ILE A 6 26.30 6.94 -19.17
CA ILE A 6 25.51 7.77 -18.26
C ILE A 6 26.24 9.11 -18.08
N PRO A 7 25.63 10.26 -18.40
CA PRO A 7 26.25 11.56 -18.20
C PRO A 7 26.56 11.78 -16.71
N ARG A 8 27.82 12.16 -16.42
CA ARG A 8 28.37 12.30 -15.07
C ARG A 8 27.63 13.34 -14.20
N LYS A 9 26.87 14.24 -14.83
CA LYS A 9 25.95 15.19 -14.18
C LYS A 9 24.55 15.01 -14.75
N LEU A 10 23.61 14.66 -13.88
CA LEU A 10 22.18 14.78 -14.19
C LEU A 10 21.82 16.27 -14.37
N ASN A 11 20.95 16.55 -15.33
CA ASN A 11 20.31 17.86 -15.45
C ASN A 11 19.59 18.19 -14.12
N LYS A 12 19.71 19.44 -13.66
CA LYS A 12 19.10 19.95 -12.43
C LYS A 12 17.61 19.67 -12.37
N GLU A 13 16.92 19.83 -13.50
CA GLU A 13 15.49 19.57 -13.64
C GLU A 13 15.13 18.11 -13.37
N VAL A 14 15.91 17.18 -13.94
CA VAL A 14 15.72 15.74 -13.72
C VAL A 14 15.99 15.36 -12.27
N LYS A 15 16.99 15.98 -11.64
CA LYS A 15 17.27 15.78 -10.21
C LYS A 15 16.11 16.25 -9.33
N ILE A 16 15.55 17.42 -9.62
CA ILE A 16 14.38 17.96 -8.90
C ILE A 16 13.19 17.02 -9.06
N PHE A 17 12.91 16.58 -10.29
CA PHE A 17 11.83 15.65 -10.58
C PHE A 17 11.96 14.33 -9.80
N ILE A 18 13.15 13.73 -9.79
CA ILE A 18 13.42 12.49 -9.04
C ILE A 18 13.21 12.70 -7.53
N VAL A 19 13.77 13.78 -6.97
CA VAL A 19 13.63 14.08 -5.54
C VAL A 19 12.17 14.28 -5.16
N GLN A 20 11.40 14.97 -6.00
CA GLN A 20 9.99 15.23 -5.76
C GLN A 20 9.15 13.96 -5.81
N ALA A 21 9.38 13.09 -6.81
CA ALA A 21 8.71 11.80 -6.89
C ALA A 21 9.01 10.90 -5.68
N ILE A 22 10.27 10.85 -5.22
CA ILE A 22 10.65 10.11 -4.02
C ILE A 22 9.97 10.71 -2.78
N TYR A 23 9.96 12.03 -2.66
CA TYR A 23 9.34 12.72 -1.53
C TYR A 23 7.83 12.45 -1.45
N GLU A 24 7.11 12.51 -2.57
CA GLU A 24 5.68 12.22 -2.63
C GLU A 24 5.37 10.80 -2.17
N ILE A 25 6.17 9.82 -2.62
CA ILE A 25 6.04 8.42 -2.23
C ILE A 25 6.30 8.23 -0.72
N LEU A 26 7.38 8.80 -0.20
CA LEU A 26 7.74 8.66 1.21
C LEU A 26 6.83 9.47 2.14
N SER A 27 6.17 10.50 1.62
CA SER A 27 5.20 11.31 2.36
C SER A 27 3.83 10.64 2.45
N GLU A 28 3.57 9.57 1.70
CA GLU A 28 2.36 8.77 1.91
C GLU A 28 2.45 8.00 3.23
N PRO A 29 1.60 8.29 4.23
CA PRO A 29 1.68 7.63 5.55
C PRO A 29 1.45 6.11 5.47
N ASP A 30 0.74 5.65 4.44
CA ASP A 30 0.42 4.25 4.21
C ASP A 30 1.26 3.62 3.08
N PHE A 31 2.40 4.22 2.72
CA PHE A 31 3.25 3.67 1.66
C PHE A 31 3.71 2.24 2.01
N GLY A 32 3.46 1.29 1.11
CA GLY A 32 3.72 -0.13 1.34
C GLY A 32 2.74 -0.84 2.30
N LEU A 33 1.83 -0.10 2.93
CA LEU A 33 0.79 -0.64 3.83
C LEU A 33 -0.60 -0.68 3.19
N LYS A 34 -0.76 -0.09 1.99
CA LYS A 34 -1.99 -0.18 1.21
C LYS A 34 -2.31 -1.65 0.90
N LEU A 35 -3.52 -2.07 1.27
CA LEU A 35 -4.04 -3.39 0.92
C LEU A 35 -4.09 -3.56 -0.60
N SER A 36 -3.69 -4.74 -1.10
CA SER A 36 -3.90 -5.10 -2.51
C SER A 36 -5.39 -4.98 -2.89
N GLU A 37 -5.68 -4.68 -4.15
CA GLU A 37 -7.07 -4.57 -4.63
C GLU A 37 -7.91 -5.82 -4.30
N LYS A 38 -7.29 -7.00 -4.40
CA LYS A 38 -7.91 -8.28 -4.03
C LYS A 38 -8.27 -8.33 -2.54
N ALA A 39 -7.37 -7.88 -1.67
CA ALA A 39 -7.62 -7.82 -0.23
C ALA A 39 -8.69 -6.77 0.11
N GLN A 40 -8.66 -5.60 -0.51
CA GLN A 40 -9.70 -4.58 -0.35
C GLN A 40 -11.08 -5.08 -0.80
N LYS A 41 -11.14 -5.76 -1.95
CA LYS A 41 -12.40 -6.36 -2.45
C LYS A 41 -12.96 -7.39 -1.49
N ARG A 42 -12.11 -8.26 -0.92
CA ARG A 42 -12.52 -9.24 0.10
C ARG A 42 -13.01 -8.56 1.39
N LEU A 43 -12.33 -7.53 1.86
CA LEU A 43 -12.74 -6.77 3.05
C LEU A 43 -14.13 -6.13 2.85
N ARG A 44 -14.34 -5.48 1.70
CA ARG A 44 -15.65 -4.90 1.35
C ARG A 44 -16.74 -5.96 1.27
N GLN A 45 -16.45 -7.12 0.68
CA GLN A 45 -17.39 -8.24 0.62
C GLN A 45 -17.73 -8.79 2.00
N ALA A 46 -16.76 -8.88 2.92
CA ALA A 46 -16.98 -9.34 4.29
C ALA A 46 -17.84 -8.36 5.11
N LEU A 47 -17.75 -7.05 4.83
CA LEU A 47 -18.63 -6.04 5.45
C LEU A 47 -20.07 -6.13 4.93
N ILE A 48 -20.26 -6.52 3.67
CA ILE A 48 -21.56 -6.64 3.02
C ILE A 48 -22.23 -7.99 3.33
N SER A 49 -21.43 -9.05 3.51
CA SER A 49 -21.99 -10.36 3.84
C SER A 49 -22.60 -10.29 5.24
N LYS A 50 -23.90 -10.58 5.36
CA LYS A 50 -24.58 -10.83 6.64
C LYS A 50 -24.09 -12.11 7.32
N GLN A 51 -22.83 -12.49 7.13
CA GLN A 51 -22.24 -13.63 7.79
C GLN A 51 -22.28 -13.30 9.29
N LYS A 52 -23.09 -14.06 10.05
CA LYS A 52 -23.36 -13.82 11.48
C LYS A 52 -22.04 -13.54 12.19
N THR A 53 -21.76 -12.26 12.42
CA THR A 53 -20.69 -11.82 13.32
C THR A 53 -21.17 -12.17 14.70
N ILE A 54 -20.67 -13.29 15.23
CA ILE A 54 -20.85 -13.63 16.63
C ILE A 54 -20.12 -12.59 17.46
N SER A 55 -20.77 -12.12 18.51
CA SER A 55 -20.18 -11.15 19.42
C SER A 55 -18.97 -11.76 20.14
N LEU A 56 -18.04 -10.91 20.54
CA LEU A 56 -16.87 -11.33 21.32
C LEU A 56 -17.28 -12.06 22.62
N SER A 57 -18.41 -11.67 23.19
CA SER A 57 -19.03 -12.34 24.35
C SER A 57 -19.48 -13.76 24.04
N GLU A 58 -20.12 -13.99 22.89
CA GLU A 58 -20.54 -15.32 22.46
C GLU A 58 -19.35 -16.24 22.16
N ILE A 59 -18.28 -15.69 21.59
CA ILE A 59 -17.02 -16.44 21.37
C ILE A 59 -16.43 -16.88 22.71
N LYS A 60 -16.30 -15.96 23.68
CA LYS A 60 -15.78 -16.28 25.01
C LYS A 60 -16.61 -17.37 25.66
N LYS A 61 -17.93 -17.25 25.68
CA LYS A 61 -18.83 -18.25 26.30
C LYS A 61 -18.72 -19.65 25.67
N LYS A 62 -18.33 -19.77 24.41
CA LYS A 62 -18.28 -21.04 23.68
C LYS A 62 -16.92 -21.74 23.80
N TYR A 63 -15.84 -20.99 23.93
CA TYR A 63 -14.47 -21.51 23.79
C TYR A 63 -13.57 -21.27 25.00
N TYR A 64 -14.00 -20.46 25.96
CA TYR A 64 -13.38 -20.27 27.28
C TYR A 64 -14.35 -20.76 28.37
#